data_AF-A0A2H0T5L9-F1
#
_entry.id   AF-A0A2H0T5L9-F1
#
_cell.length_a   1.000
_cell.length_b   1.000
_cell.length_c   1.000
_cell.angle_alpha   90.00
_cell.angle_beta   90.00
_cell.angle_gamma   90.00
#
_symmetry.space_group_name_H-M   'P 1'
#
loop_
_entity.id
_entity.type
_entity.pdbx_description
1 polymer ?
#
loop_
_entity_poly.entity_id
_entity_poly.type
_entity_poly.pdbx_seq_one_letter_code
_entity_poly.pdbx_strand_id
1 'polypeptide(L)'
;MKRLFVLFIFLFTCEKDNDCYENYYQTITDYSVNPNATTPKGIQVDTGGYQVDLARIDGRIDKIWSCIQDVMAINPIPQPEWQCLKTKFSPDEKLKRDCLVIKMVKPFYTNLKCSEENWQFIGYDEKSTEGLKAPDALCEAKGLKPSKECPCMWRTAIQNENIIITPPDIYLWEIGRLTSCNNVWHSPFAKCLSF
;
A
#
# COMPACT_ATOMS: atom_id res chain seq x y z
N MET A 1 43.95 -10.54 -33.29
CA MET A 1 42.59 -9.97 -33.29
C MET A 1 42.01 -10.05 -31.88
N LYS A 2 41.95 -8.93 -31.16
CA LYS A 2 41.37 -8.86 -29.81
C LYS A 2 39.85 -8.66 -29.95
N ARG A 3 39.04 -9.62 -29.49
CA ARG A 3 37.57 -9.51 -29.49
C ARG A 3 37.16 -8.70 -28.26
N LEU A 4 36.63 -7.51 -28.49
CA LEU A 4 36.03 -6.64 -27.49
C LEU A 4 34.64 -7.21 -27.16
N PHE A 5 34.46 -7.75 -25.96
CA PHE A 5 33.15 -8.19 -25.46
C PHE A 5 32.42 -6.95 -24.93
N VAL A 6 31.44 -6.45 -25.68
CA VAL A 6 30.55 -5.37 -25.23
C VAL A 6 29.46 -5.98 -24.36
N LEU A 7 29.57 -5.78 -23.05
CA LEU A 7 28.55 -6.15 -22.08
C LEU A 7 27.37 -5.17 -22.21
N PHE A 8 26.32 -5.59 -22.91
CA PHE A 8 25.05 -4.85 -22.96
C PHE A 8 24.36 -5.00 -21.60
N ILE A 9 24.58 -4.03 -20.71
CA ILE A 9 23.78 -3.87 -19.50
C ILE A 9 22.42 -3.33 -19.96
N PHE A 10 21.45 -4.23 -20.09
CA PHE A 10 20.04 -3.85 -20.24
C PHE A 10 19.60 -3.22 -18.93
N LEU A 11 19.75 -1.90 -18.83
CA LEU A 11 19.01 -1.09 -17.87
C LEU A 11 17.55 -1.15 -18.31
N PHE A 12 16.79 -2.08 -17.71
CA PHE A 12 15.33 -2.04 -17.72
C PHE A 12 14.89 -0.82 -16.92
N THR A 13 15.01 0.37 -17.53
CA THR A 13 14.29 1.54 -17.04
C THR A 13 12.82 1.26 -17.34
N CYS A 14 12.00 1.03 -16.31
CA CYS A 14 10.55 1.13 -16.46
C CYS A 14 10.27 2.43 -17.22
N GLU A 15 9.76 2.32 -18.44
CA GLU A 15 9.25 3.45 -19.17
C GLU A 15 8.20 4.10 -18.27
N LYS A 16 8.39 5.38 -17.98
CA LYS A 16 7.57 6.17 -17.06
C LYS A 16 6.20 6.40 -17.72
N ASP A 17 5.44 5.35 -17.96
CA ASP A 17 4.01 5.47 -18.23
C ASP A 17 3.39 6.03 -16.95
N ASN A 18 3.06 7.32 -17.00
CA ASN A 18 2.42 8.13 -15.96
C ASN A 18 1.00 7.63 -15.55
N ASP A 19 0.63 6.40 -15.88
CA ASP A 19 -0.65 5.77 -15.54
C ASP A 19 -0.66 5.15 -14.14
N CYS A 20 0.24 5.58 -13.28
CA CYS A 20 0.21 5.20 -11.89
C CYS A 20 -0.70 6.18 -11.16
N TYR A 21 -1.94 5.75 -10.91
CA TYR A 21 -3.02 6.56 -10.37
C TYR A 21 -2.60 7.35 -9.12
N GLU A 22 -2.83 8.66 -9.15
CA GLU A 22 -2.79 9.50 -7.95
C GLU A 22 -3.77 8.92 -6.92
N ASN A 23 -3.42 8.95 -5.64
CA ASN A 23 -4.33 8.55 -4.57
C ASN A 23 -4.10 9.48 -3.39
N TYR A 24 -5.17 9.76 -2.65
CA TYR A 24 -5.14 10.61 -1.44
C TYR A 24 -4.80 9.79 -0.18
N TYR A 25 -3.82 8.90 -0.29
CA TYR A 25 -3.17 8.34 0.89
C TYR A 25 -2.25 9.39 1.50
N GLN A 26 -1.92 9.23 2.79
CA GLN A 26 -0.89 10.08 3.39
C GLN A 26 0.41 9.91 2.61
N THR A 27 0.81 10.95 1.89
CA THR A 27 2.08 11.01 1.19
C THR A 27 3.18 11.21 2.24
N ILE A 28 4.14 10.30 2.30
CA ILE A 28 5.33 10.43 3.15
C ILE A 28 6.57 10.28 2.28
N THR A 29 7.30 11.37 2.10
CA THR A 29 8.47 11.40 1.21
C THR A 29 9.79 10.99 1.87
N ASP A 30 9.79 10.85 3.20
CA ASP A 30 11.02 10.91 3.99
C ASP A 30 11.62 9.52 4.30
N TYR A 31 11.01 8.46 3.79
CA TYR A 31 11.57 7.11 3.86
C TYR A 31 12.59 6.90 2.73
N SER A 32 13.75 6.36 3.07
CA SER A 32 14.73 5.93 2.07
C SER A 32 14.34 4.55 1.56
N VAL A 33 14.23 4.41 0.23
CA VAL A 33 13.77 3.16 -0.39
C VAL A 33 14.90 2.54 -1.18
N ASN A 34 15.38 1.40 -0.68
CA ASN A 34 16.44 0.61 -1.27
C ASN A 34 16.01 -0.87 -1.30
N PRO A 35 15.25 -1.29 -2.34
CA PRO A 35 14.79 -2.67 -2.44
C PRO A 35 15.95 -3.66 -2.40
N ASN A 36 15.81 -4.68 -1.56
CA ASN A 36 16.82 -5.71 -1.34
C ASN A 36 16.26 -7.13 -1.49
N ALA A 37 14.98 -7.25 -1.85
CA ALA A 37 14.31 -8.51 -2.12
C ALA A 37 13.27 -8.32 -3.24
N THR A 38 12.83 -9.44 -3.82
CA THR A 38 11.76 -9.46 -4.82
C THR A 38 10.83 -10.62 -4.51
N THR A 39 9.52 -10.39 -4.52
CA THR A 39 8.54 -11.46 -4.31
C THR A 39 8.52 -12.45 -5.49
N PRO A 40 8.00 -13.67 -5.31
CA PRO A 40 7.83 -14.63 -6.41
C PRO A 40 7.09 -14.07 -7.64
N LYS A 41 6.19 -13.10 -7.46
CA LYS A 41 5.46 -12.42 -8.54
C LYS A 41 6.03 -11.05 -8.95
N GLY A 42 7.28 -10.77 -8.59
CA GLY A 42 8.04 -9.65 -9.15
C GLY A 42 7.91 -8.31 -8.43
N ILE A 43 7.34 -8.26 -7.23
CA ILE A 43 7.23 -7.01 -6.46
C ILE A 43 8.57 -6.73 -5.77
N GLN A 44 9.10 -5.52 -5.95
CA GLN A 44 10.32 -5.10 -5.26
C GLN A 44 10.01 -4.81 -3.79
N VAL A 45 10.86 -5.28 -2.88
CA VAL A 45 10.68 -5.11 -1.43
C VAL A 45 11.97 -4.58 -0.82
N ASP A 46 11.88 -3.44 -0.14
CA ASP A 46 12.88 -3.00 0.82
C ASP A 46 12.47 -3.56 2.18
N THR A 47 13.13 -4.63 2.61
CA THR A 47 12.76 -5.33 3.84
C THR A 47 13.11 -4.56 5.11
N GLY A 48 13.86 -3.46 5.05
CA GLY A 48 14.30 -2.73 6.24
C GLY A 48 15.11 -3.58 7.24
N GLY A 49 15.66 -4.73 6.80
CA GLY A 49 16.33 -5.71 7.66
C GLY A 49 15.39 -6.67 8.41
N TYR A 50 14.08 -6.58 8.22
CA TYR A 50 13.11 -7.49 8.82
C TYR A 50 13.03 -8.84 8.07
N GLN A 51 12.66 -9.90 8.78
CA GLN A 51 12.27 -11.16 8.14
C GLN A 51 10.86 -11.02 7.57
N VAL A 52 10.75 -11.06 6.25
CA VAL A 52 9.50 -10.87 5.51
C VAL A 52 9.16 -12.14 4.75
N ASP A 53 7.93 -12.65 4.92
CA ASP A 53 7.41 -13.71 4.06
C ASP A 53 6.93 -13.11 2.72
N LEU A 54 7.81 -13.16 1.73
CA LEU A 54 7.58 -12.59 0.41
C LEU A 54 6.43 -13.28 -0.35
N ALA A 55 6.18 -14.57 -0.10
CA ALA A 55 5.08 -15.29 -0.75
C ALA A 55 3.73 -14.87 -0.14
N ARG A 56 3.70 -14.57 1.17
CA ARG A 56 2.52 -14.04 1.85
C ARG A 56 2.13 -12.66 1.31
N ILE A 57 3.09 -11.80 0.96
CA ILE A 57 2.81 -10.53 0.27
C ILE A 57 2.02 -10.81 -1.01
N ASP A 58 2.52 -11.70 -1.87
CA ASP A 58 1.86 -11.99 -3.14
C ASP A 58 0.44 -12.50 -2.96
N GLY A 59 0.26 -13.47 -2.07
CA GLY A 59 -1.04 -14.08 -1.79
C GLY A 59 -2.06 -13.11 -1.21
N ARG A 60 -1.63 -12.17 -0.36
CA ARG A 60 -2.52 -11.14 0.17
C ARG A 60 -2.90 -10.11 -0.89
N ILE A 61 -1.97 -9.70 -1.76
CA ILE A 61 -2.28 -8.84 -2.91
C ILE A 61 -3.25 -9.54 -3.87
N ASP A 62 -3.05 -10.83 -4.16
CA ASP A 62 -3.95 -11.59 -5.02
C ASP A 62 -5.37 -11.63 -4.44
N LYS A 63 -5.49 -11.91 -3.13
CA LYS A 63 -6.79 -11.96 -2.44
C LYS A 63 -7.52 -10.62 -2.53
N ILE A 64 -6.82 -9.52 -2.25
CA ILE A 64 -7.41 -8.18 -2.31
C ILE A 64 -7.79 -7.83 -3.74
N TRP A 65 -6.88 -8.05 -4.71
CA TRP A 65 -7.12 -7.74 -6.12
C TRP A 65 -8.28 -8.54 -6.70
N SER A 66 -8.36 -9.85 -6.41
CA SER A 66 -9.48 -10.69 -6.82
C SER A 66 -10.81 -10.16 -6.28
N CYS A 67 -10.86 -9.79 -5.00
CA CYS A 67 -12.07 -9.19 -4.43
C CYS A 67 -12.43 -7.86 -5.12
N ILE A 68 -11.44 -7.01 -5.39
CA ILE A 68 -11.66 -5.74 -6.08
C ILE A 68 -12.22 -5.97 -7.49
N GLN A 69 -11.68 -6.93 -8.25
CA GLN A 69 -12.20 -7.30 -9.56
C GLN A 69 -13.66 -7.75 -9.49
N ASP A 70 -14.02 -8.58 -8.49
CA ASP A 70 -15.41 -8.99 -8.27
C ASP A 70 -16.32 -7.78 -7.98
N VAL A 71 -15.85 -6.81 -7.19
CA VAL A 71 -16.60 -5.58 -6.91
C VAL A 71 -16.73 -4.70 -8.15
N MET A 72 -15.66 -4.53 -8.93
CA MET A 72 -15.63 -3.75 -10.17
C MET A 72 -16.56 -4.34 -11.24
N ALA A 73 -16.65 -5.67 -11.33
CA ALA A 73 -17.55 -6.34 -12.26
C ALA A 73 -19.04 -6.04 -11.96
N ILE A 74 -19.39 -5.88 -10.69
CA ILE A 74 -20.74 -5.51 -10.24
C ILE A 74 -20.95 -3.99 -10.30
N ASN A 75 -19.89 -3.21 -10.03
CA ASN A 75 -19.92 -1.75 -9.90
C ASN A 75 -18.89 -1.09 -10.84
N PRO A 76 -19.09 -1.14 -12.18
CA PRO A 76 -18.08 -0.68 -13.13
C PRO A 76 -17.91 0.84 -13.18
N ILE A 77 -18.90 1.58 -12.66
CA ILE A 77 -18.93 3.05 -12.64
C ILE A 77 -18.84 3.51 -11.17
N PRO A 78 -17.71 4.13 -10.78
CA PRO A 78 -17.56 4.75 -9.47
C PRO A 78 -18.64 5.79 -9.21
N GLN A 79 -19.16 5.83 -7.98
CA GLN A 79 -20.05 6.91 -7.55
C GLN A 79 -19.24 8.08 -6.98
N PRO A 80 -19.72 9.34 -7.10
CA PRO A 80 -19.00 10.51 -6.61
C PRO A 80 -18.58 10.43 -5.14
N GLU A 81 -19.42 9.83 -4.29
CA GLU A 81 -19.17 9.66 -2.86
C GLU A 81 -18.02 8.68 -2.53
N TRP A 82 -17.62 7.83 -3.48
CA TRP A 82 -16.44 6.96 -3.32
C TRP A 82 -15.13 7.70 -3.56
N GLN A 83 -15.21 8.89 -4.18
CA GLN A 83 -14.07 9.76 -4.46
C GLN A 83 -12.96 9.03 -5.24
N CYS A 84 -13.34 8.26 -6.26
CA CYS A 84 -12.38 7.56 -7.12
C CYS A 84 -11.91 8.46 -8.26
N LEU A 85 -10.59 8.44 -8.53
CA LEU A 85 -10.00 9.21 -9.63
C LEU A 85 -10.27 8.56 -10.98
N LYS A 86 -10.36 7.23 -11.04
CA LYS A 86 -10.84 6.56 -12.25
C LYS A 86 -12.31 6.86 -12.44
N THR A 87 -12.72 7.03 -13.69
CA THR A 87 -14.13 7.20 -14.09
C THR A 87 -14.78 5.90 -14.55
N LYS A 88 -13.97 4.86 -14.79
CA LYS A 88 -14.42 3.53 -15.18
C LYS A 88 -13.41 2.48 -14.75
N PHE A 89 -13.90 1.36 -14.24
CA PHE A 89 -13.08 0.18 -13.98
C PHE A 89 -13.17 -0.83 -15.12
N SER A 90 -12.05 -1.49 -15.42
CA SER A 90 -12.02 -2.63 -16.35
C SER A 90 -11.75 -3.91 -15.56
N PRO A 91 -12.61 -4.94 -15.67
CA PRO A 91 -12.35 -6.23 -15.01
C PRO A 91 -11.09 -6.91 -15.55
N ASP A 92 -10.72 -6.62 -16.81
CA ASP A 92 -9.52 -7.12 -17.47
C ASP A 92 -8.25 -6.36 -17.09
N GLU A 93 -8.37 -5.31 -16.27
CA GLU A 93 -7.21 -4.60 -15.75
C GLU A 93 -6.30 -5.59 -15.00
N LYS A 94 -5.00 -5.46 -15.24
CA LYS A 94 -3.99 -6.26 -14.55
C LYS A 94 -3.21 -5.38 -13.59
N LEU A 95 -3.01 -5.87 -12.38
CA LEU A 95 -2.10 -5.25 -11.45
C LEU A 95 -0.67 -5.29 -12.01
N LYS A 96 -0.10 -4.11 -12.30
CA LYS A 96 1.31 -3.93 -12.68
C LYS A 96 2.21 -4.12 -11.45
N ARG A 97 2.42 -5.38 -11.04
CA ARG A 97 3.19 -5.76 -9.84
C ARG A 97 4.65 -5.33 -9.90
N ASP A 98 5.23 -5.35 -11.09
CA ASP A 98 6.59 -4.88 -11.39
C ASP A 98 6.76 -3.37 -11.16
N CYS A 99 5.68 -2.59 -11.16
CA CYS A 99 5.68 -1.19 -10.77
C CYS A 99 5.47 -0.97 -9.25
N LEU A 100 5.28 -2.02 -8.46
CA LEU A 100 5.10 -1.90 -7.01
C LEU A 100 6.43 -2.07 -6.28
N VAL A 101 6.68 -1.16 -5.35
CA VAL A 101 7.73 -1.26 -4.35
C VAL A 101 7.09 -1.25 -2.97
N ILE A 102 7.47 -2.18 -2.11
CA ILE A 102 7.03 -2.21 -0.72
C ILE A 102 8.22 -1.87 0.17
N LYS A 103 8.10 -0.80 0.95
CA LYS A 103 9.04 -0.39 1.98
C LYS A 103 8.54 -0.85 3.34
N MET A 104 9.31 -1.75 3.96
CA MET A 104 9.09 -2.14 5.35
C MET A 104 9.75 -1.12 6.28
N VAL A 105 8.99 -0.66 7.26
CA VAL A 105 9.46 0.34 8.23
C VAL A 105 9.36 -0.18 9.65
N LYS A 106 10.14 0.40 10.55
CA LYS A 106 10.04 0.08 11.96
C LYS A 106 8.60 0.33 12.44
N PRO A 107 7.94 -0.68 13.03
CA PRO A 107 6.61 -0.48 13.58
C PRO A 107 6.69 0.52 14.73
N PHE A 108 5.85 1.55 14.67
CA PHE A 108 5.52 2.34 15.82
C PHE A 108 4.52 1.54 16.66
N TYR A 109 5.04 0.96 17.74
CA TYR A 109 4.20 0.36 18.76
C TYR A 109 3.74 1.44 19.69
N THR A 110 2.47 1.34 20.03
CA THR A 110 1.90 2.23 21.01
C THR A 110 1.54 1.40 22.22
N ASN A 111 1.88 1.87 23.42
CA ASN A 111 1.27 1.36 24.65
C ASN A 111 -0.22 1.79 24.74
N LEU A 112 -0.83 2.20 23.62
CA LEU A 112 -2.22 2.63 23.59
C LEU A 112 -3.08 1.41 23.82
N LYS A 113 -4.09 1.56 24.66
CA LYS A 113 -5.12 0.55 24.93
C LYS A 113 -6.11 0.48 23.76
N CYS A 114 -5.61 0.57 22.53
CA CYS A 114 -6.38 0.66 21.30
C CYS A 114 -7.07 -0.64 20.94
N SER A 115 -6.46 -1.77 21.27
CA SER A 115 -7.03 -3.10 21.09
C SER A 115 -6.26 -4.12 21.92
N GLU A 116 -6.84 -5.30 22.14
CA GLU A 116 -6.13 -6.45 22.74
C GLU A 116 -5.04 -7.01 21.81
N GLU A 117 -5.03 -6.59 20.55
CA GLU A 117 -4.09 -7.01 19.52
C GLU A 117 -2.95 -5.97 19.37
N ASN A 118 -1.73 -6.47 19.12
CA ASN A 118 -0.53 -5.67 18.91
C ASN A 118 -0.56 -4.94 17.56
N TRP A 119 -1.39 -3.91 17.45
CA TRP A 119 -1.43 -3.06 16.25
C TRP A 119 -0.10 -2.32 16.10
N GLN A 120 0.47 -2.44 14.91
CA GLN A 120 1.62 -1.67 14.44
C GLN A 120 1.15 -0.47 13.62
N PHE A 121 1.87 0.63 13.72
CA PHE A 121 1.62 1.83 12.94
C PHE A 121 2.91 2.29 12.29
N ILE A 122 2.80 3.26 11.39
CA ILE A 122 3.96 3.93 10.82
C ILE A 122 4.23 5.25 11.54
N GLY A 123 5.49 5.67 11.53
CA GLY A 123 5.88 7.01 11.97
C GLY A 123 5.82 8.03 10.84
N TYR A 124 6.21 9.27 11.13
CA TYR A 124 6.38 10.30 10.10
C TYR A 124 7.61 10.03 9.20
N ASP A 125 8.63 9.39 9.75
CA ASP A 125 9.89 9.06 9.07
C ASP A 125 10.56 7.84 9.75
N GLU A 126 11.78 7.49 9.34
CA GLU A 126 12.54 6.34 9.88
C GLU A 126 12.99 6.52 11.33
N LYS A 127 13.14 7.76 11.80
CA LYS A 127 13.66 8.14 13.12
C LYS A 127 12.54 8.59 14.07
N SER A 128 11.33 8.77 13.56
CA SER A 128 10.20 9.28 14.31
C SER A 128 9.91 8.41 15.53
N THR A 129 9.75 9.07 16.66
CA THR A 129 9.34 8.45 17.93
C THR A 129 7.83 8.57 18.16
N GLU A 130 7.10 9.10 17.19
CA GLU A 130 5.66 9.32 17.24
C GLU A 130 4.97 8.65 16.05
N GLY A 131 3.74 8.20 16.28
CA GLY A 131 2.90 7.61 15.25
C GLY A 131 2.31 8.68 14.35
N LEU A 132 2.20 8.34 13.08
CA LEU A 132 1.56 9.18 12.09
C LEU A 132 0.05 9.19 12.31
N LYS A 133 -0.47 10.30 12.82
CA LYS A 133 -1.90 10.46 13.07
C LYS A 133 -2.68 10.54 11.76
N ALA A 134 -3.83 9.88 11.74
CA ALA A 134 -4.82 9.97 10.67
C ALA A 134 -6.00 10.84 11.13
N PRO A 135 -6.75 11.48 10.20
CA PRO A 135 -8.02 12.11 10.54
C PRO A 135 -8.99 11.10 11.18
N ASP A 136 -9.64 11.49 12.28
CA ASP A 136 -10.56 10.62 13.02
C ASP A 136 -11.68 10.04 12.13
N ALA A 137 -12.18 10.83 11.19
CA ALA A 137 -13.20 10.45 10.21
C ALA A 137 -12.85 9.16 9.43
N LEU A 138 -11.57 8.87 9.20
CA LEU A 138 -11.15 7.65 8.50
C LEU A 138 -11.29 6.40 9.38
N CYS A 139 -11.12 6.53 10.69
CA CYS A 139 -11.39 5.46 11.64
C CYS A 139 -12.90 5.33 11.91
N GLU A 140 -13.62 6.44 11.99
CA GLU A 140 -15.08 6.46 12.12
C GLU A 140 -15.77 5.77 10.93
N ALA A 141 -15.26 5.96 9.70
CA ALA A 141 -15.71 5.24 8.51
C ALA A 141 -15.55 3.70 8.64
N LYS A 142 -14.64 3.24 9.50
CA LYS A 142 -14.45 1.82 9.84
C LYS A 142 -15.26 1.38 11.07
N GLY A 143 -16.13 2.24 11.60
CA GLY A 143 -16.90 2.00 12.83
C GLY A 143 -16.09 2.11 14.12
N LEU A 144 -14.85 2.61 14.05
CA LEU A 144 -14.01 2.83 15.22
C LEU A 144 -14.31 4.19 15.83
N LYS A 145 -14.06 4.36 17.13
CA LYS A 145 -14.21 5.64 17.84
C LYS A 145 -12.85 6.10 18.36
N PRO A 146 -12.12 6.93 17.60
CA PRO A 146 -10.87 7.50 18.05
C PRO A 146 -11.02 8.23 19.39
N SER A 147 -9.98 8.21 20.19
CA SER A 147 -9.91 8.92 21.46
C SER A 147 -8.50 9.43 21.73
N LYS A 148 -8.29 10.20 22.81
CA LYS A 148 -6.94 10.62 23.21
C LYS A 148 -6.04 9.42 23.57
N GLU A 149 -6.62 8.37 24.14
CA GLU A 149 -5.92 7.13 24.51
C GLU A 149 -5.77 6.16 23.35
N CYS A 150 -6.49 6.40 22.25
CA CYS A 150 -6.38 5.63 21.02
C CYS A 150 -6.70 6.53 19.82
N PRO A 151 -5.77 7.42 19.42
CA PRO A 151 -5.97 8.26 18.25
C PRO A 151 -6.04 7.40 16.99
N CYS A 152 -6.75 7.91 15.97
CA CYS A 152 -6.66 7.33 14.64
C CYS A 152 -5.24 7.48 14.10
N MET A 153 -4.66 6.41 13.59
CA MET A 153 -3.28 6.38 13.08
C MET A 153 -3.19 5.58 11.80
N TRP A 154 -2.27 5.99 10.94
CA TRP A 154 -1.98 5.29 9.71
C TRP A 154 -1.22 4.00 9.98
N ARG A 155 -1.67 2.93 9.33
CA ARG A 155 -0.96 1.64 9.31
C ARG A 155 -0.11 1.48 8.07
N THR A 156 -0.44 2.22 7.02
CA THR A 156 0.22 2.21 5.72
C THR A 156 0.18 3.61 5.14
N ALA A 157 1.18 3.94 4.34
CA ALA A 157 1.27 5.17 3.58
C ALA A 157 1.77 4.91 2.17
N ILE A 158 1.73 5.93 1.34
CA ILE A 158 2.41 5.92 0.04
C ILE A 158 3.47 7.00 0.05
N GLN A 159 4.61 6.75 -0.57
CA GLN A 159 5.63 7.79 -0.76
C GLN A 159 5.46 8.49 -2.11
N ASN A 160 5.05 7.71 -3.09
CA ASN A 160 4.67 8.16 -4.41
C ASN A 160 3.70 7.13 -4.99
N GLU A 161 3.41 7.26 -6.28
CA GLU A 161 2.49 6.37 -6.97
C GLU A 161 2.89 4.89 -6.89
N ASN A 162 4.17 4.56 -6.70
CA ASN A 162 4.71 3.20 -6.79
C ASN A 162 5.20 2.58 -5.48
N ILE A 163 5.34 3.38 -4.42
CA ILE A 163 5.96 2.94 -3.16
C ILE A 163 4.92 2.90 -2.05
N ILE A 164 4.67 1.70 -1.52
CA ILE A 164 3.84 1.46 -0.34
C ILE A 164 4.76 1.35 0.89
N ILE A 165 4.47 2.10 1.94
CA ILE A 165 5.17 2.06 3.22
C ILE A 165 4.29 1.32 4.22
N THR A 166 4.82 0.29 4.88
CA THR A 166 4.07 -0.55 5.82
C THR A 166 4.99 -1.12 6.91
N PRO A 167 4.51 -1.36 8.13
CA PRO A 167 5.26 -2.12 9.13
C PRO A 167 5.25 -3.63 8.79
N PRO A 168 6.14 -4.41 9.44
CA PRO A 168 6.22 -5.85 9.33
C PRO A 168 4.89 -6.59 9.47
N ASP A 169 4.33 -6.77 10.65
CA ASP A 169 3.24 -7.72 10.86
C ASP A 169 1.88 -7.32 10.25
N ILE A 170 1.81 -6.18 9.55
CA ILE A 170 0.59 -5.67 8.90
C ILE A 170 0.71 -5.65 7.38
N TYR A 171 1.53 -6.51 6.81
CA TYR A 171 1.80 -6.56 5.37
C TYR A 171 0.51 -6.58 4.51
N LEU A 172 -0.02 -5.41 4.13
CA LEU A 172 -1.08 -5.13 3.13
C LEU A 172 -2.54 -4.98 3.61
N TRP A 173 -2.81 -4.27 4.71
CA TRP A 173 -4.20 -3.94 5.05
C TRP A 173 -4.85 -2.91 4.10
N GLU A 174 -4.08 -2.09 3.40
CA GLU A 174 -4.66 -1.00 2.59
C GLU A 174 -3.94 -0.84 1.25
N ILE A 175 -4.13 -1.79 0.35
CA ILE A 175 -3.78 -1.56 -1.06
C ILE A 175 -4.88 -0.73 -1.73
N GLY A 176 -5.35 0.37 -1.13
CA GLY A 176 -6.39 1.18 -1.78
C GLY A 176 -5.92 1.89 -3.03
N ARG A 177 -4.60 1.89 -3.32
CA ARG A 177 -4.07 2.14 -4.67
C ARG A 177 -4.80 1.31 -5.74
N LEU A 178 -5.17 0.07 -5.45
CA LEU A 178 -5.86 -0.82 -6.40
C LEU A 178 -7.22 -0.27 -6.83
N THR A 179 -7.85 0.56 -5.99
CA THR A 179 -9.19 1.06 -6.23
C THR A 179 -9.22 2.44 -6.87
N SER A 180 -8.11 3.19 -6.86
CA SER A 180 -8.04 4.63 -7.21
C SER A 180 -8.96 5.54 -6.36
N CYS A 181 -9.53 5.02 -5.27
CA CYS A 181 -10.51 5.72 -4.44
C CYS A 181 -9.84 6.38 -3.24
N ASN A 182 -10.13 7.67 -3.05
CA ASN A 182 -9.57 8.48 -1.96
C ASN A 182 -10.11 8.05 -0.61
N ASN A 183 -11.35 7.57 -0.56
CA ASN A 183 -11.95 7.01 0.64
C ASN A 183 -12.59 5.66 0.33
N VAL A 184 -11.74 4.65 0.17
CA VAL A 184 -12.14 3.27 -0.11
C VAL A 184 -13.16 2.73 0.91
N TRP A 185 -13.16 3.24 2.14
CA TRP A 185 -14.07 2.84 3.21
C TRP A 185 -15.52 3.30 2.99
N HIS A 186 -15.75 4.32 2.16
CA HIS A 186 -17.08 4.75 1.72
C HIS A 186 -17.53 4.09 0.42
N SER A 187 -16.74 3.17 -0.12
CA SER A 187 -17.04 2.46 -1.36
C SER A 187 -17.36 0.99 -1.10
N PRO A 188 -17.98 0.28 -2.07
CA PRO A 188 -18.13 -1.17 -2.03
C PRO A 188 -16.82 -1.95 -1.92
N PHE A 189 -15.67 -1.33 -2.18
CA PHE A 189 -14.35 -1.94 -2.03
C PHE A 189 -13.91 -2.10 -0.57
N ALA A 190 -14.56 -1.43 0.40
CA ALA A 190 -14.25 -1.54 1.82
C ALA A 190 -14.19 -3.01 2.30
N LYS A 191 -15.11 -3.85 1.81
CA LYS A 191 -15.16 -5.29 2.13
C LYS A 191 -13.93 -6.07 1.67
N CYS A 192 -13.18 -5.55 0.70
CA CYS A 192 -11.97 -6.20 0.20
C CYS A 192 -10.76 -5.96 1.10
N LEU A 193 -10.88 -5.04 2.06
CA LEU A 193 -9.82 -4.66 2.98
C LEU A 193 -10.05 -5.15 4.42
N SER A 194 -11.24 -5.70 4.73
CA SER A 194 -11.65 -6.14 6.06
C SER A 194 -11.20 -7.58 6.43
N PHE A 195 -10.08 -8.06 5.88
CA PHE A 195 -9.60 -9.45 6.05
C PHE A 195 -8.36 -9.58 6.93
#